data_AF-A0A1A8NKW4-F1
#
_entry.id   AF-A0A1A8NKW4-F1
#
_cell.length_a   1.000
_cell.length_b   1.000
_cell.length_c   1.000
_cell.angle_alpha   90.00
_cell.angle_beta   90.00
_cell.angle_gamma   90.00
#
_symmetry.space_group_name_H-M   'P 1'
#
loop_
_entity.id
_entity.type
_entity.pdbx_description
1 polymer ?
#
loop_
_entity_poly.entity_id
_entity_poly.type
_entity_poly.pdbx_seq_one_letter_code
_entity_poly.pdbx_strand_id
1 'polypeptide(L)'
;MVERSSKFLLIVVGSVCFMLILYQYVAPGVINFGSPHGYFTEEDEGDIFPTPDPHYVKKYYFPVRDLERTIDFQIKGEDVIVFLHIQKTGGTTFGRHLVQNVRLEVPCDCRPGQKKCTCYRPNRKETWLFSRFS
;
A
#
# COMPACT_ATOMS: atom_id res chain seq x y z
N MET A 1 53.55 -22.18 32.70
CA MET A 1 52.22 -22.76 32.37
C MET A 1 51.21 -21.74 31.86
N VAL A 2 51.15 -20.52 32.40
CA VAL A 2 50.19 -19.46 31.99
C VAL A 2 50.33 -19.03 30.52
N GLU A 3 51.56 -18.88 30.02
CA GLU A 3 51.79 -18.35 28.66
C GLU A 3 51.35 -19.30 27.54
N ARG A 4 51.46 -20.63 27.77
CA ARG A 4 51.00 -21.66 26.83
C ARG A 4 49.46 -21.70 26.81
N SER A 5 48.83 -21.57 27.97
CA SER A 5 47.36 -21.50 28.10
C SER A 5 46.77 -20.30 27.37
N SER A 6 47.43 -19.14 27.44
CA SER A 6 47.00 -17.91 26.73
C SER A 6 47.06 -18.07 25.21
N LYS A 7 48.13 -18.68 24.69
CA LYS A 7 48.26 -18.96 23.25
C LYS A 7 47.19 -19.93 22.75
N PHE A 8 46.88 -20.97 23.51
CA PHE A 8 45.77 -21.88 23.20
C PHE A 8 44.41 -21.19 23.26
N LEU A 9 44.19 -20.32 24.24
CA LEU A 9 42.95 -19.55 24.35
C LEU A 9 42.74 -18.65 23.12
N LEU A 10 43.79 -17.94 22.67
CA LEU A 10 43.71 -17.09 21.48
C LEU A 10 43.39 -17.87 20.21
N ILE A 11 43.95 -19.08 20.06
CA ILE A 11 43.66 -19.96 18.91
C ILE A 11 42.19 -20.41 18.93
N VAL A 12 41.68 -20.81 20.09
CA VAL A 12 40.29 -21.25 20.24
C VAL A 12 39.33 -20.10 19.98
N VAL A 13 39.57 -18.92 20.57
CA VAL A 13 38.74 -17.72 20.36
C VAL A 13 38.80 -17.29 18.88
N GLY A 14 39.98 -17.29 18.28
CA GLY A 14 40.14 -16.98 16.85
C GLY A 14 39.38 -17.94 15.95
N SER A 15 39.42 -19.24 16.24
CA SER A 15 38.67 -20.26 15.50
C SER A 15 37.16 -20.07 15.63
N VAL A 16 36.66 -19.79 16.84
CA VAL A 16 35.23 -19.51 17.06
C VAL A 16 34.79 -18.25 16.31
N CYS A 17 35.56 -17.17 16.36
CA CYS A 17 35.27 -15.94 15.61
C CYS A 17 35.24 -16.18 14.10
N PHE A 18 36.20 -16.95 13.56
CA PHE A 18 36.23 -17.28 12.14
C PHE A 18 35.01 -18.12 11.71
N MET A 19 34.61 -19.10 12.52
CA MET A 19 33.40 -19.88 12.28
C MET A 19 32.13 -19.01 12.32
N LEU A 20 32.06 -18.03 13.22
CA LEU A 20 30.94 -17.07 13.27
C LEU A 20 30.89 -16.18 12.03
N ILE A 21 32.04 -15.72 11.52
CA ILE A 21 32.12 -14.92 10.29
C ILE A 21 31.68 -15.74 9.07
N LEU A 22 32.17 -16.97 8.93
CA LEU A 22 31.74 -17.87 7.86
C LEU A 22 30.24 -18.15 7.95
N TYR A 23 29.72 -18.36 9.16
CA TYR A 23 28.29 -18.60 9.37
C TYR A 23 27.43 -17.39 9.01
N GLN A 24 27.85 -16.16 9.35
CA GLN A 24 27.18 -14.93 8.91
C GLN A 24 27.20 -14.75 7.39
N TYR A 25 28.23 -15.26 6.70
CA TYR A 25 28.33 -15.18 5.24
C TYR A 25 27.44 -16.24 4.55
N VAL A 26 27.33 -17.43 5.12
CA VAL A 26 26.52 -18.55 4.57
C VAL A 26 25.04 -18.40 4.93
N ALA A 27 24.72 -17.90 6.12
CA ALA A 27 23.37 -17.65 6.59
C ALA A 27 23.33 -16.30 7.32
N PRO A 28 23.22 -15.18 6.59
CA PRO A 28 22.90 -13.91 7.23
C PRO A 28 21.57 -14.08 7.99
N GLY A 29 21.42 -13.54 9.20
CA GLY A 29 20.11 -13.40 9.86
C GLY A 29 19.65 -14.46 10.88
N VAL A 30 20.36 -15.57 11.09
CA VAL A 30 19.97 -16.62 12.07
C VAL A 30 20.30 -16.31 13.54
N ILE A 31 21.20 -15.36 13.80
CA ILE A 31 21.51 -14.82 15.13
C ILE A 31 21.48 -13.31 15.10
N ASN A 32 20.27 -12.73 15.20
CA ASN A 32 20.08 -11.29 15.28
C ASN A 32 19.77 -10.92 16.74
N PHE A 33 20.78 -10.50 17.51
CA PHE A 33 20.62 -10.03 18.89
C PHE A 33 20.36 -8.51 18.99
N GLY A 34 19.96 -7.84 17.91
CA GLY A 34 19.92 -6.37 17.96
C GLY A 34 19.18 -5.61 16.87
N SER A 35 18.36 -6.23 16.00
CA SER A 35 17.44 -5.45 15.16
C SER A 35 16.33 -6.31 14.54
N PRO A 36 15.06 -5.89 14.59
CA PRO A 36 13.94 -6.62 13.99
C PRO A 36 13.81 -6.26 12.51
N HIS A 37 14.85 -6.48 11.69
CA HIS A 37 14.77 -6.24 10.26
C HIS A 37 15.46 -7.33 9.45
N GLY A 38 14.63 -8.04 8.68
CA GLY A 38 14.99 -8.61 7.40
C GLY A 38 15.35 -10.09 7.42
N TYR A 39 14.35 -10.96 7.43
CA TYR A 39 14.32 -12.18 6.62
C TYR A 39 12.84 -12.49 6.32
N PHE A 40 12.30 -11.83 5.29
CA PHE A 40 11.23 -12.45 4.53
C PHE A 40 11.95 -13.41 3.59
N THR A 41 11.95 -14.68 3.98
CA THR A 41 12.31 -15.80 3.11
C THR A 41 11.47 -15.66 1.84
N GLU A 42 12.14 -15.52 0.70
CA GLU A 42 11.54 -15.71 -0.62
C GLU A 42 11.18 -17.19 -0.80
N GLU A 43 10.19 -17.66 -0.04
CA GLU A 43 9.38 -18.83 -0.37
C GLU A 43 8.03 -18.31 -0.88
N ASP A 44 8.03 -17.64 -2.04
CA ASP A 44 6.81 -17.30 -2.78
C ASP A 44 7.04 -17.47 -4.30
N GLU A 45 7.77 -18.52 -4.70
CA GLU A 45 7.78 -19.06 -6.07
C GLU A 45 6.77 -20.23 -6.23
N GLY A 46 5.54 -20.00 -5.78
CA GLY A 46 4.38 -20.86 -6.01
C GLY A 46 3.18 -20.19 -5.36
N ASP A 47 2.34 -19.43 -6.07
CA ASP A 47 1.43 -19.97 -7.07
C ASP A 47 1.14 -18.95 -8.20
N ILE A 48 1.50 -19.29 -9.44
CA ILE A 48 1.15 -18.54 -10.66
C ILE A 48 -0.32 -18.83 -11.09
N PHE A 49 -1.18 -19.17 -10.12
CA PHE A 49 -2.54 -19.77 -10.23
C PHE A 49 -2.53 -21.23 -10.77
N PRO A 50 -3.47 -22.13 -10.37
CA PRO A 50 -4.78 -21.88 -9.77
C PRO A 50 -5.09 -22.73 -8.51
N THR A 51 -5.76 -22.17 -7.49
CA THR A 51 -6.39 -23.00 -6.45
C THR A 51 -7.84 -23.36 -6.84
N PRO A 52 -8.28 -24.62 -6.68
CA PRO A 52 -9.54 -25.11 -7.26
C PRO A 52 -10.81 -24.84 -6.43
N ASP A 53 -10.81 -23.84 -5.54
CA ASP A 53 -11.95 -23.52 -4.67
C ASP A 53 -12.43 -22.06 -4.90
N PRO A 54 -13.71 -21.82 -5.29
CA PRO A 54 -14.20 -20.51 -5.74
C PRO A 54 -14.35 -19.44 -4.64
N HIS A 55 -14.03 -19.76 -3.38
CA HIS A 55 -14.35 -18.88 -2.25
C HIS A 55 -13.21 -18.69 -1.22
N TYR A 56 -12.02 -19.25 -1.47
CA TYR A 56 -10.87 -19.09 -0.56
C TYR A 56 -9.99 -17.91 -1.01
N VAL A 57 -10.06 -16.81 -0.26
CA VAL A 57 -9.16 -15.65 -0.42
C VAL A 57 -8.27 -15.55 0.80
N LYS A 58 -6.95 -15.57 0.61
CA LYS A 58 -5.94 -15.25 1.64
C LYS A 58 -6.23 -13.84 2.17
N LYS A 59 -6.85 -13.71 3.34
CA LYS A 59 -7.19 -12.41 3.93
C LYS A 59 -6.01 -11.88 4.73
N TYR A 60 -5.51 -10.71 4.35
CA TYR A 60 -4.53 -9.98 5.13
C TYR A 60 -5.20 -9.34 6.36
N TYR A 61 -4.51 -9.34 7.50
CA TYR A 61 -5.00 -8.70 8.71
C TYR A 61 -4.77 -7.19 8.64
N PHE A 62 -5.81 -6.45 8.27
CA PHE A 62 -5.81 -4.99 8.34
C PHE A 62 -6.30 -4.52 9.72
N PRO A 63 -5.60 -3.59 10.39
CA PRO A 63 -6.09 -2.98 11.61
C PRO A 63 -7.33 -2.11 11.31
N VAL A 64 -8.29 -2.03 12.24
CA VAL A 64 -9.60 -1.36 12.04
C VAL A 64 -9.46 0.06 11.45
N ARG A 65 -8.43 0.80 11.87
CA ARG A 65 -8.10 2.14 11.37
C ARG A 65 -7.88 2.22 9.85
N ASP A 66 -7.45 1.14 9.21
CA ASP A 66 -7.20 1.10 7.76
C ASP A 66 -8.50 0.81 6.98
N LEU A 67 -9.44 0.09 7.61
CA LEU A 67 -10.75 -0.23 7.05
C LEU A 67 -11.76 0.91 7.21
N GLU A 68 -11.70 1.65 8.31
CA GLU A 68 -12.64 2.71 8.60
C GLU A 68 -12.30 3.99 7.82
N ARG A 69 -13.10 4.29 6.79
CA ARG A 69 -12.98 5.48 5.95
C ARG A 69 -14.23 6.35 6.08
N THR A 70 -14.40 6.94 7.24
CA THR A 70 -15.47 7.91 7.51
C THR A 70 -14.90 9.32 7.34
N ILE A 71 -15.36 10.04 6.32
CA ILE A 71 -14.94 11.41 6.02
C ILE A 71 -16.20 12.30 6.03
N ASP A 72 -16.19 13.35 6.84
CA ASP A 72 -17.22 14.40 6.78
C ASP A 72 -16.93 15.31 5.59
N PHE A 73 -17.59 15.07 4.46
CA PHE A 73 -17.38 15.84 3.23
C PHE A 73 -18.30 17.05 3.17
N GLN A 74 -17.72 18.25 3.20
CA GLN A 74 -18.45 19.50 3.19
C GLN A 74 -18.47 20.13 1.79
N ILE A 75 -19.49 19.75 1.00
CA ILE A 75 -19.71 20.31 -0.35
C ILE A 75 -19.97 21.83 -0.34
N LYS A 76 -20.25 22.46 0.80
CA LYS A 76 -20.40 23.93 0.95
C LYS A 76 -19.16 24.63 1.55
N GLY A 77 -18.23 23.90 2.18
CA GLY A 77 -16.91 24.38 2.66
C GLY A 77 -15.86 24.61 1.57
N GLU A 78 -14.70 23.95 1.66
CA GLU A 78 -13.58 24.06 0.69
C GLU A 78 -13.10 22.70 0.15
N ASP A 79 -13.75 21.60 0.56
CA ASP A 79 -13.31 20.25 0.21
C ASP A 79 -13.43 19.96 -1.28
N VAL A 80 -12.45 19.23 -1.81
CA VAL A 80 -12.39 18.80 -3.22
C VAL A 80 -12.13 17.30 -3.29
N ILE A 81 -12.97 16.59 -4.04
CA ILE A 81 -12.76 15.18 -4.34
C ILE A 81 -11.88 15.08 -5.59
N VAL A 82 -10.79 14.30 -5.50
CA VAL A 82 -9.89 14.05 -6.63
C VAL A 82 -10.09 12.61 -7.10
N PHE A 83 -10.60 12.43 -8.31
CA PHE A 83 -10.72 11.11 -8.92
C PHE A 83 -9.51 10.82 -9.81
N LEU A 84 -8.59 10.00 -9.29
CA LEU A 84 -7.45 9.48 -10.04
C LEU A 84 -7.90 8.32 -10.94
N HIS A 85 -7.90 8.57 -12.25
CA HIS A 85 -8.34 7.60 -13.24
C HIS A 85 -7.18 6.76 -13.79
N ILE A 86 -7.20 5.46 -13.54
CA ILE A 86 -6.26 4.48 -14.12
C ILE A 86 -6.88 3.86 -15.37
N GLN A 87 -6.06 3.57 -16.38
CA GLN A 87 -6.54 3.03 -17.64
C GLN A 87 -7.17 1.64 -17.48
N LYS A 88 -8.24 1.39 -18.25
CA LYS A 88 -8.95 0.09 -18.35
C LYS A 88 -9.55 -0.45 -17.03
N THR A 89 -9.64 0.38 -15.99
CA THR A 89 -10.31 0.01 -14.72
C THR A 89 -11.79 0.41 -14.69
N GLY A 90 -12.41 0.70 -15.84
CA GLY A 90 -13.80 1.16 -15.89
C GLY A 90 -14.02 2.60 -15.40
N GLY A 91 -12.96 3.38 -15.20
CA GLY A 91 -13.08 4.74 -14.66
C GLY A 91 -13.82 5.74 -15.56
N THR A 92 -14.00 5.46 -16.85
CA THR A 92 -14.93 6.21 -17.72
C THR A 92 -16.37 6.10 -17.25
N THR A 93 -16.81 4.90 -16.88
CA THR A 93 -18.18 4.65 -16.39
C THR A 93 -18.35 5.22 -14.99
N PHE A 94 -17.37 4.97 -14.12
CA PHE A 94 -17.38 5.50 -12.76
C PHE A 94 -17.38 7.04 -12.73
N GLY A 95 -16.52 7.69 -13.51
CA GLY A 95 -16.49 9.14 -13.62
C GLY A 95 -17.79 9.75 -14.15
N ARG A 96 -18.48 9.06 -15.06
CA ARG A 96 -19.81 9.48 -15.54
C ARG A 96 -20.85 9.42 -14.41
N HIS A 97 -20.82 8.38 -13.60
CA HIS A 97 -21.72 8.26 -12.44
C HIS A 97 -21.46 9.35 -11.39
N LEU A 98 -20.20 9.76 -11.18
CA LEU A 98 -19.86 10.84 -10.25
C LEU A 98 -20.49 12.18 -10.62
N VAL A 99 -20.62 12.48 -11.92
CA VAL A 99 -21.19 13.77 -12.37
C VAL A 99 -22.70 13.70 -12.65
N GLN A 100 -23.25 12.53 -12.97
CA GLN A 100 -24.66 12.37 -13.38
C GLN A 100 -25.58 11.75 -12.32
N ASN A 101 -25.05 10.89 -11.43
CA ASN A 101 -25.89 10.01 -10.59
C ASN A 101 -25.77 10.27 -9.08
N VAL A 102 -24.98 11.26 -8.67
CA VAL A 102 -24.88 11.64 -7.26
C VAL A 102 -26.06 12.55 -6.89
N ARG A 103 -26.77 12.22 -5.81
CA ARG A 103 -27.85 13.06 -5.28
C ARG A 103 -27.27 14.26 -4.56
N LEU A 104 -27.21 15.39 -5.26
CA LEU A 104 -26.70 16.67 -4.76
C LEU A 104 -27.84 17.69 -4.67
N GLU A 105 -27.68 18.68 -3.80
CA GLU A 105 -28.59 19.84 -3.74
C GLU A 105 -28.56 20.63 -5.06
N VAL A 106 -27.37 20.77 -5.66
CA VAL A 106 -27.16 21.36 -6.98
C VAL A 106 -26.49 20.33 -7.89
N PRO A 107 -27.14 19.87 -8.97
CA PRO A 107 -26.56 18.92 -9.90
C PRO A 107 -25.50 19.58 -10.81
N CYS A 108 -24.60 18.77 -11.38
CA CYS A 108 -23.64 19.25 -12.38
C CYS A 108 -24.33 19.58 -13.71
N ASP A 109 -23.88 20.63 -14.39
CA ASP A 109 -24.36 20.98 -15.74
C ASP A 109 -23.52 20.20 -16.79
N CYS A 110 -24.17 19.24 -17.46
CA CYS A 110 -23.57 18.42 -18.52
C CYS A 110 -24.29 18.71 -19.84
N ARG A 111 -23.68 19.52 -20.72
CA ARG A 111 -24.26 19.83 -22.03
C ARG A 111 -24.01 18.72 -23.04
N PRO A 112 -25.03 18.30 -23.84
CA PRO A 112 -24.82 17.33 -24.90
C PRO A 112 -23.79 17.84 -25.91
N GLY A 113 -22.77 17.02 -26.20
CA GLY A 113 -21.65 17.38 -27.09
C GLY A 113 -20.38 17.82 -26.36
N GLN A 114 -20.46 18.20 -25.09
CA GLN A 114 -19.27 18.47 -24.27
C GLN A 114 -18.83 17.21 -23.52
N LYS A 115 -17.52 16.94 -23.52
CA LYS A 115 -16.93 15.82 -22.75
C LYS A 115 -16.75 16.16 -21.27
N LYS A 116 -16.76 17.44 -20.92
CA LYS A 116 -16.56 17.96 -19.57
C LYS A 116 -17.88 18.56 -19.08
N CYS A 117 -18.30 18.15 -17.89
CA CYS A 117 -19.39 18.74 -17.15
C CYS A 117 -18.86 19.82 -16.22
N THR A 118 -19.75 20.70 -15.78
CA THR A 118 -19.41 21.76 -14.84
C THR A 118 -20.08 21.49 -13.50
N CYS A 119 -19.27 21.07 -12.52
CA CYS A 119 -19.73 20.70 -11.19
C CYS A 119 -19.40 21.81 -10.19
N TYR A 120 -20.33 22.74 -9.98
CA TYR A 120 -20.15 23.84 -9.05
C TYR A 120 -20.64 23.52 -7.64
N ARG A 121 -20.01 24.19 -6.67
CA ARG A 121 -20.43 24.23 -5.27
C ARG A 121 -21.77 24.97 -5.14
N PRO A 122 -22.68 24.56 -4.22
CA PRO A 122 -23.87 25.34 -3.94
C PRO A 122 -23.49 26.77 -3.53
N ASN A 123 -24.09 27.78 -4.17
CA ASN A 123 -23.85 29.20 -3.93
C ASN A 123 -22.47 29.76 -4.33
N ARG A 124 -21.58 28.99 -4.98
CA ARG A 124 -20.28 29.47 -5.48
C ARG A 124 -19.96 28.95 -6.88
N LYS A 125 -19.11 29.65 -7.64
CA LYS A 125 -18.63 29.21 -8.96
C LYS A 125 -17.32 28.40 -8.87
N GLU A 126 -17.14 27.67 -7.77
CA GLU A 126 -15.95 26.85 -7.51
C GLU A 126 -16.28 25.38 -7.75
N THR A 127 -15.31 24.61 -8.25
CA THR A 127 -15.49 23.18 -8.52
C THR A 127 -15.16 22.34 -7.29
N TRP A 128 -16.07 21.44 -6.89
CA TRP A 128 -15.85 20.50 -5.77
C TRP A 128 -15.30 19.14 -6.21
N LEU A 129 -15.26 18.87 -7.52
CA LEU A 129 -14.77 17.62 -8.10
C LEU A 129 -13.64 17.91 -9.08
N PHE A 130 -12.50 17.26 -8.87
CA PHE A 130 -11.42 17.21 -9.84
C PHE A 130 -11.40 15.84 -10.50
N SER A 131 -11.79 15.80 -11.77
CA SER A 131 -11.79 14.58 -12.58
C SER A 131 -11.63 14.92 -14.05
N ARG A 132 -11.39 13.91 -14.91
CA ARG A 132 -11.39 14.08 -16.37
C ARG A 132 -12.67 14.75 -16.90
N PHE A 133 -13.80 14.53 -16.23
CA PHE A 133 -15.11 15.02 -16.66
C PHE A 133 -15.56 16.29 -15.94
N SER A 134 -14.70 16.93 -15.11
CA SER A 134 -15.00 18.18 -14.40
C SER A 134 -13.98 19.28 -14.64
#